data_AF-A0A2T3WCT7-F1
#
_entry.id   AF-A0A2T3WCT7-F1
#
_cell.length_a   1.000
_cell.length_b   1.000
_cell.length_c   1.000
_cell.angle_alpha   90.00
_cell.angle_beta   90.00
_cell.angle_gamma   90.00
#
_symmetry.space_group_name_H-M   'P 1'
#
loop_
_entity.id
_entity.type
_entity.pdbx_description
1 polymer ?
#
loop_
_entity_poly.entity_id
_entity_poly.type
_entity_poly.pdbx_seq_one_letter_code
_entity_poly.pdbx_strand_id
1 'polypeptide(L)'
;MLRRVSTSEPQPVGRAAVRLLQGYVWHPQEAEIDLEQFLPHELDLPAPTGEGEGEQEAAHVLWDAVTPPFAFFENGEPTASQAFYQFTVLRVYDTRPSNDALHADASAASEQLNPLLDVTPEGVGWQLWEDLRDL
;
A
#
# COMPACT_ATOMS: atom_id res chain seq x y z
N MET A 1 41.74 27.36 -0.48
CA MET A 1 41.37 25.93 -0.53
C MET A 1 40.20 25.71 0.41
N LEU A 2 38.96 25.68 -0.11
CA LEU A 2 37.76 25.51 0.71
C LEU A 2 37.31 24.04 0.63
N ARG A 3 37.23 23.44 1.81
CA ARG A 3 37.02 22.02 2.10
C ARG A 3 35.58 21.63 1.71
N ARG A 4 35.43 20.70 0.75
CA ARG A 4 34.15 20.02 0.51
C ARG A 4 33.77 19.27 1.78
N VAL A 5 32.63 19.62 2.37
CA VAL A 5 31.97 18.78 3.36
C VAL A 5 31.20 17.73 2.56
N SER A 6 31.75 16.51 2.51
CA SER A 6 30.98 15.34 2.07
C SER A 6 30.01 15.00 3.19
N THR A 7 28.73 15.31 2.99
CA THR A 7 27.63 14.82 3.82
C THR A 7 27.39 13.35 3.48
N SER A 8 28.24 12.46 4.00
CA SER A 8 27.89 11.04 4.13
C SER A 8 27.42 10.86 5.57
N GLU A 9 26.14 11.12 5.80
CA GLU A 9 25.48 10.61 7.01
C GLU A 9 25.52 9.08 6.95
N PRO A 10 25.95 8.39 8.03
CA PRO A 10 25.89 6.94 8.07
C PRO A 10 24.42 6.50 7.98
N GLN A 11 24.09 5.69 6.97
CA GLN A 11 22.78 5.04 6.91
C GLN A 11 22.58 4.21 8.19
N PRO A 12 21.41 4.26 8.83
CA PRO A 12 21.14 3.43 9.99
C PRO A 12 21.24 1.96 9.54
N VAL A 13 22.25 1.27 10.04
CA VAL A 13 22.36 -0.20 9.99
C VAL A 13 21.30 -0.73 10.95
N GLY A 14 20.09 -0.91 10.45
CA GLY A 14 18.96 -1.32 11.23
C GLY A 14 17.76 -1.59 10.35
N ARG A 15 17.00 -2.63 10.72
CA ARG A 15 15.77 -3.01 10.03
C ARG A 15 14.86 -1.79 9.83
N ALA A 16 14.38 -1.61 8.61
CA ALA A 16 13.50 -0.53 8.21
C ALA A 16 12.11 -1.10 7.91
N ALA A 17 11.13 -0.74 8.73
CA ALA A 17 9.72 -0.99 8.43
C ALA A 17 9.21 0.13 7.51
N VAL A 18 8.75 -0.23 6.31
CA VAL A 18 8.27 0.71 5.30
C VAL A 18 6.81 0.42 4.99
N ARG A 19 6.01 1.48 4.93
CA ARG A 19 4.61 1.46 4.50
C ARG A 19 4.54 1.78 3.01
N LEU A 20 4.16 0.78 2.22
CA LEU A 20 3.92 0.90 0.79
C LEU A 20 2.45 1.26 0.57
N LEU A 21 2.18 2.52 0.23
CA LEU A 21 0.82 2.98 -0.06
C LEU A 21 0.32 2.33 -1.35
N GLN A 22 -0.80 1.62 -1.28
CA GLN A 22 -1.38 0.89 -2.42
C GLN A 22 -2.54 1.64 -3.06
N GLY A 23 -3.37 2.33 -2.28
CA GLY A 23 -4.53 3.05 -2.81
C GLY A 23 -5.65 3.21 -1.78
N TYR A 24 -6.89 3.18 -2.26
CA TYR A 24 -8.10 3.30 -1.44
C TYR A 24 -9.10 2.18 -1.73
N VAL A 25 -9.85 1.79 -0.70
CA VAL A 25 -11.05 0.95 -0.81
C VAL A 25 -12.21 1.66 -0.11
N TRP A 26 -13.41 1.53 -0.64
CA TRP A 26 -14.60 2.12 -0.06
C TRP A 26 -15.83 1.24 -0.27
N HIS A 27 -16.82 1.44 0.58
CA HIS A 27 -18.14 0.82 0.43
C HIS A 27 -19.22 1.69 1.07
N PRO A 28 -20.52 1.47 0.74
CA PRO A 28 -21.61 2.20 1.37
C PRO A 28 -21.55 2.05 2.89
N GLN A 29 -21.65 3.16 3.62
CA GLN A 29 -21.56 3.14 5.08
C GLN A 29 -22.70 2.34 5.73
N GLU A 30 -23.86 2.30 5.06
CA GLU A 30 -25.04 1.54 5.50
C GLU A 30 -24.94 0.04 5.20
N ALA A 31 -23.97 -0.38 4.39
CA ALA A 31 -23.74 -1.79 4.11
C ALA A 31 -22.88 -2.41 5.22
N GLU A 32 -23.33 -3.54 5.76
CA GLU A 32 -22.57 -4.34 6.73
C GLU A 32 -21.49 -5.16 6.01
N ILE A 33 -20.48 -4.47 5.46
CA ILE A 33 -19.34 -5.10 4.79
C ILE A 33 -18.18 -5.18 5.78
N ASP A 34 -17.69 -6.40 5.96
CA ASP A 34 -16.52 -6.70 6.77
C ASP A 34 -15.35 -7.06 5.84
N LEU A 35 -14.44 -6.10 5.64
CA LEU A 35 -13.28 -6.27 4.77
C LEU A 35 -12.35 -7.41 5.20
N GLU A 36 -12.32 -7.77 6.49
CA GLU A 36 -11.54 -8.89 7.02
C GLU A 36 -11.96 -10.24 6.43
N GLN A 37 -13.19 -10.35 5.93
CA GLN A 37 -13.69 -11.59 5.30
C GLN A 37 -13.18 -11.78 3.87
N PHE A 38 -12.71 -10.72 3.23
CA PHE A 38 -12.31 -10.73 1.81
C PHE A 38 -10.81 -10.49 1.63
N LEU A 39 -10.18 -9.77 2.57
CA LEU A 39 -8.81 -9.33 2.45
C LEU A 39 -7.94 -9.98 3.53
N PRO A 40 -6.81 -10.61 3.15
CA PRO A 40 -5.90 -11.18 4.11
C PRO A 40 -5.12 -10.07 4.83
N HIS A 41 -4.74 -10.32 6.08
CA HIS A 41 -3.82 -9.44 6.82
C HIS A 41 -2.35 -9.60 6.41
N GLU A 42 -2.05 -10.61 5.59
CA GLU A 42 -0.69 -10.94 5.15
C GLU A 42 -0.70 -11.27 3.65
N LEU A 43 0.31 -10.78 2.94
CA LEU A 43 0.61 -11.14 1.55
C LEU A 43 1.93 -11.89 1.48
N ASP A 44 1.94 -12.91 0.64
CA ASP A 44 3.14 -13.67 0.30
C ASP A 44 3.88 -12.96 -0.85
N LEU A 45 4.57 -11.86 -0.51
CA LEU A 45 5.35 -11.11 -1.49
C LEU A 45 6.72 -11.76 -1.71
N PRO A 46 7.22 -11.84 -2.96
CA PRO A 46 8.55 -12.34 -3.25
C PRO A 46 9.59 -11.59 -2.43
N ALA A 47 10.62 -12.28 -1.91
CA ALA A 47 11.67 -11.69 -1.08
C ALA A 47 12.11 -10.30 -1.59
N PRO A 48 12.27 -9.30 -0.68
CA PRO A 48 12.51 -7.94 -1.10
C PRO A 48 13.74 -7.84 -1.99
N THR A 49 13.62 -7.09 -3.08
CA THR A 49 14.68 -6.93 -4.08
C THR A 49 15.77 -6.01 -3.53
N GLY A 50 16.68 -6.58 -2.72
CA GLY A 50 17.74 -5.83 -2.06
C GLY A 50 18.34 -6.59 -0.89
N GLU A 51 19.20 -7.55 -1.21
CA GLU A 51 20.27 -8.13 -0.37
C GLU A 51 19.97 -8.42 1.12
N GLY A 52 19.74 -9.70 1.40
CA GLY A 52 19.83 -10.29 2.74
C GLY A 52 19.23 -11.70 2.77
N GLU A 53 20.00 -12.70 3.18
CA GLU A 53 19.53 -14.07 3.51
C GLU A 53 18.82 -14.09 4.89
N GLY A 54 18.00 -13.07 5.16
CA GLY A 54 17.25 -12.92 6.40
C GLY A 54 15.96 -13.75 6.40
N GLU A 55 15.44 -14.03 7.59
CA GLU A 55 14.09 -14.58 7.77
C GLU A 55 13.08 -13.66 7.06
N GLN A 56 12.38 -14.20 6.06
CA GLN A 56 11.35 -13.47 5.32
C GLN A 56 10.15 -13.24 6.24
N GLU A 57 9.95 -12.00 6.66
CA GLU A 57 8.76 -11.58 7.38
C GLU A 57 7.63 -11.33 6.38
N ALA A 58 6.42 -11.80 6.70
CA ALA A 58 5.25 -11.61 5.86
C ALA A 58 4.95 -10.11 5.67
N ALA A 59 4.48 -9.74 4.48
CA ALA A 59 4.06 -8.37 4.24
C ALA A 59 2.65 -8.17 4.83
N HIS A 60 2.50 -7.24 5.76
CA HIS A 60 1.22 -7.05 6.44
C HIS A 60 0.34 -6.06 5.69
N VAL A 61 -0.91 -6.43 5.49
CA VAL A 61 -1.91 -5.59 4.84
C VAL A 61 -2.69 -4.81 5.88
N LEU A 62 -2.80 -3.51 5.66
CA LEU A 62 -3.47 -2.56 6.54
C LEU A 62 -4.48 -1.75 5.74
N TRP A 63 -5.67 -1.55 6.30
CA TRP A 63 -6.69 -0.64 5.78
C TRP A 63 -7.18 0.28 6.90
N ASP A 64 -6.70 1.51 6.87
CA ASP A 64 -7.03 2.50 7.90
C ASP A 64 -8.19 3.37 7.43
N ALA A 65 -9.22 3.54 8.26
CA ALA A 65 -10.34 4.42 7.93
C ALA A 65 -9.86 5.87 7.76
N VAL A 66 -10.25 6.52 6.67
CA VAL A 66 -9.85 7.88 6.32
C VAL A 66 -11.03 8.71 5.84
N THR A 67 -10.88 10.03 5.91
CA THR A 67 -11.78 10.95 5.21
C THR A 67 -11.62 10.77 3.70
N PRO A 68 -12.72 10.73 2.91
CA PRO A 68 -12.63 10.60 1.46
C PRO A 68 -11.69 11.66 0.85
N PRO A 69 -10.75 11.28 -0.04
CA PRO A 69 -9.78 12.20 -0.62
C PRO A 69 -10.39 13.18 -1.63
N PHE A 70 -11.62 12.92 -2.06
CA PHE A 70 -12.42 13.76 -2.95
C PHE A 70 -13.88 13.76 -2.51
N ALA A 71 -14.63 14.80 -2.89
CA ALA A 71 -16.02 15.00 -2.44
C ALA A 71 -17.06 14.26 -3.29
N PHE A 72 -16.75 13.98 -4.57
CA PHE A 72 -17.65 13.35 -5.53
C PHE A 72 -16.90 12.35 -6.41
N PHE A 73 -17.53 11.22 -6.70
CA PHE A 73 -17.06 10.28 -7.72
C PHE A 73 -17.19 10.86 -9.13
N GLU A 74 -16.61 10.18 -10.12
CA GLU A 74 -16.70 10.58 -11.53
C GLU A 74 -18.15 10.59 -12.07
N ASN A 75 -19.02 9.77 -11.49
CA ASN A 75 -20.45 9.74 -11.79
C ASN A 75 -21.25 10.91 -11.15
N GLY A 76 -20.61 11.74 -10.32
CA GLY A 76 -21.22 12.88 -9.64
C GLY A 76 -21.86 12.56 -8.28
N GLU A 77 -21.81 11.30 -7.81
CA GLU A 77 -22.33 10.93 -6.50
C GLU A 77 -21.39 11.37 -5.36
N PRO A 78 -21.94 11.81 -4.21
CA PRO A 78 -21.13 12.22 -3.07
C PRO A 78 -20.43 11.03 -2.41
N THR A 79 -19.15 11.19 -2.11
CA THR A 79 -18.37 10.18 -1.36
C THR A 79 -18.71 10.11 0.11
N ALA A 80 -19.43 11.11 0.64
CA ALA A 80 -19.77 11.22 2.05
C ALA A 80 -20.71 10.09 2.55
N SER A 81 -21.38 9.37 1.65
CA SER A 81 -22.19 8.19 1.99
C SER A 81 -21.39 6.89 2.08
N GLN A 82 -20.08 6.95 1.85
CA GLN A 82 -19.20 5.79 1.82
C GLN A 82 -18.24 5.81 3.01
N ALA A 83 -17.92 4.62 3.53
CA ALA A 83 -16.76 4.42 4.37
C ALA A 83 -15.52 4.27 3.48
N PHE A 84 -14.49 5.07 3.72
CA PHE A 84 -13.23 5.04 2.96
C PHE A 84 -12.09 4.52 3.83
N TYR A 85 -11.22 3.73 3.23
CA TYR A 85 -10.04 3.18 3.86
C TYR A 85 -8.81 3.39 2.97
N GLN A 86 -7.70 3.79 3.58
CA GLN A 86 -6.40 3.85 2.90
C GLN A 86 -5.72 2.49 3.00
N PHE A 87 -5.40 1.92 1.84
CA PHE A 87 -4.79 0.61 1.73
C PHE A 87 -3.27 0.72 1.72
N THR A 88 -2.62 0.02 2.64
CA THR A 88 -1.17 0.09 2.84
C THR A 88 -0.60 -1.29 3.11
N VAL A 89 0.56 -1.59 2.55
CA VAL A 89 1.31 -2.82 2.83
C VAL A 89 2.55 -2.47 3.64
N LEU A 90 2.65 -3.00 4.85
CA LEU A 90 3.78 -2.85 5.73
C LEU A 90 4.78 -3.98 5.46
N ARG A 91 6.01 -3.61 5.13
CA ARG A 91 7.10 -4.55 4.90
C ARG A 91 8.35 -4.15 5.67
N VAL A 92 9.05 -5.14 6.23
CA VAL A 92 10.30 -4.93 6.96
C VAL A 92 11.48 -5.33 6.07
N TYR A 93 12.47 -4.46 6.00
CA TYR A 93 13.69 -4.64 5.22
C TYR A 93 14.90 -4.61 6.15
N ASP A 94 15.94 -5.41 5.89
CA ASP A 94 17.16 -5.37 6.71
C ASP A 94 17.96 -4.08 6.48
N THR A 95 17.95 -3.56 5.25
CA THR A 95 18.50 -2.24 4.89
C THR A 95 17.46 -1.47 4.11
N ARG A 96 17.44 -0.13 4.24
CA ARG A 96 16.50 0.69 3.49
C ARG A 96 16.67 0.46 1.97
N PRO A 97 15.64 -0.05 1.27
CA PRO A 97 15.71 -0.30 -0.17
C PRO A 97 15.77 1.01 -0.98
N SER A 98 16.19 0.90 -2.23
CA SER A 98 16.11 2.00 -3.20
C SER A 98 14.65 2.32 -3.54
N ASN A 99 14.41 3.51 -4.11
CA ASN A 99 13.07 3.87 -4.57
C ASN A 99 12.54 2.91 -5.65
N ASP A 100 13.41 2.43 -6.54
CA ASP A 100 13.03 1.49 -7.61
C ASP A 100 12.59 0.15 -7.03
N ALA A 101 13.28 -0.35 -5.99
CA ALA A 101 12.90 -1.58 -5.29
C ALA A 101 11.59 -1.41 -4.50
N LEU A 102 11.40 -0.26 -3.85
CA LEU A 102 10.12 0.07 -3.18
C LEU A 102 8.96 0.13 -4.18
N HIS A 103 9.19 0.69 -5.36
CA HIS A 103 8.19 0.74 -6.42
C HIS A 103 7.85 -0.66 -6.92
N ALA A 104 8.86 -1.49 -7.22
CA ALA A 104 8.65 -2.87 -7.63
C ALA A 104 7.88 -3.70 -6.58
N ASP A 105 8.22 -3.54 -5.31
CA ASP A 105 7.53 -4.19 -4.20
C ASP A 105 6.08 -3.70 -4.07
N ALA A 106 5.84 -2.40 -4.24
CA ALA A 106 4.48 -1.84 -4.22
C ALA A 106 3.65 -2.35 -5.41
N SER A 107 4.23 -2.42 -6.61
CA SER A 107 3.57 -3.02 -7.78
C SER A 107 3.25 -4.49 -7.56
N ALA A 108 4.20 -5.30 -7.06
CA ALA A 108 3.95 -6.71 -6.76
C ALA A 108 2.85 -6.90 -5.72
N ALA A 109 2.75 -5.98 -4.75
CA ALA A 109 1.67 -5.99 -3.77
C ALA A 109 0.31 -5.63 -4.39
N SER A 110 0.27 -4.60 -5.25
CA SER A 110 -0.95 -4.22 -5.97
C SER A 110 -1.44 -5.37 -6.88
N GLU A 111 -0.55 -6.00 -7.64
CA GLU A 111 -0.86 -7.16 -8.49
C GLU A 111 -1.48 -8.34 -7.70
N GLN A 112 -1.06 -8.58 -6.46
CA GLN A 112 -1.66 -9.61 -5.60
C GLN A 112 -2.98 -9.18 -4.97
N LEU A 113 -3.15 -7.89 -4.68
CA LEU A 113 -4.37 -7.35 -4.07
C LEU A 113 -5.52 -7.23 -5.06
N ASN A 114 -5.21 -6.93 -6.31
CA ASN A 114 -6.19 -6.76 -7.39
C ASN A 114 -7.21 -7.92 -7.47
N PRO A 115 -6.81 -9.21 -7.59
CA PRO A 115 -7.76 -10.32 -7.63
C PRO A 115 -8.54 -10.52 -6.31
N LEU A 116 -8.01 -10.08 -5.18
CA LEU A 116 -8.69 -10.15 -3.88
C LEU A 116 -9.77 -9.07 -3.77
N LEU A 117 -9.52 -7.91 -4.35
CA LEU A 117 -10.48 -6.81 -4.45
C LEU A 117 -11.57 -7.12 -5.48
N ASP A 118 -11.25 -7.80 -6.58
CA ASP A 118 -12.21 -8.21 -7.62
C ASP A 118 -13.30 -9.18 -7.12
N VAL A 119 -13.03 -9.95 -6.07
CA VAL A 119 -14.00 -10.88 -5.48
C VAL A 119 -14.83 -10.27 -4.36
N THR A 120 -14.63 -8.98 -4.05
CA THR A 120 -15.43 -8.29 -3.04
C THR A 120 -16.88 -8.11 -3.51
N PRO A 121 -17.84 -7.95 -2.58
CA PRO A 121 -19.25 -7.81 -2.93
C PRO A 121 -19.54 -6.59 -3.80
N GLU A 122 -20.64 -6.67 -4.56
CA GLU A 122 -21.16 -5.52 -5.31
C GLU A 122 -21.40 -4.33 -4.37
N GLY A 123 -20.88 -3.16 -4.74
CA GLY A 123 -20.90 -1.95 -3.93
C GLY A 123 -19.57 -1.63 -3.24
N VAL A 124 -18.66 -2.59 -3.12
CA VAL A 124 -17.26 -2.27 -2.78
C VAL A 124 -16.59 -1.69 -4.02
N GLY A 125 -16.05 -0.48 -3.88
CA GLY A 125 -15.20 0.14 -4.89
C GLY A 125 -13.78 0.27 -4.37
N TRP A 126 -12.81 0.27 -5.28
CA TRP A 126 -11.41 0.39 -4.93
C TRP A 126 -10.64 1.09 -6.05
N GLN A 127 -9.49 1.66 -5.71
CA GLN A 127 -8.56 2.25 -6.65
C GLN A 127 -7.14 2.00 -6.16
N LEU A 128 -6.38 1.20 -6.90
CA LEU A 128 -4.96 0.98 -6.67
C LEU A 128 -4.13 1.98 -7.48
N TRP A 129 -2.93 2.29 -6.99
CA TRP A 129 -2.01 3.22 -7.64
C TRP A 129 -1.42 2.68 -8.94
N GLU A 130 -1.36 1.36 -9.12
CA GLU A 130 -1.02 0.76 -10.42
C GLU A 130 -2.03 1.08 -11.53
N ASP A 131 -3.29 1.32 -11.16
CA ASP A 131 -4.37 1.65 -12.10
C ASP A 131 -4.49 3.14 -12.40
N LEU A 132 -3.71 3.98 -11.69
CA LEU A 132 -3.61 5.40 -12.03
C LEU A 132 -2.87 5.56 -13.35
N ARG A 133 -3.54 6.19 -14.32
CA ARG A 133 -2.95 6.53 -15.61
C ARG A 133 -2.02 7.72 -15.46
N ASP A 134 -0.92 7.72 -16.20
CA ASP A 134 -0.07 8.90 -16.37
C ASP A 134 -0.89 10.09 -16.89
N LEU A 135 -0.60 11.28 -16.35
CA LEU A 135 -1.20 12.57 -16.73
C LEU A 135 -0.45 13.25 -17.88
#